data_AF-A0A550GKD0-F1
#
_entry.id   AF-A0A550GKD0-F1
#
_cell.length_a   1.000
_cell.length_b   1.000
_cell.length_c   1.000
_cell.angle_alpha   90.00
_cell.angle_beta   90.00
_cell.angle_gamma   90.00
#
_symmetry.space_group_name_H-M   'P 1'
#
loop_
_entity.id
_entity.type
_entity.pdbx_description
1 polymer ?
#
loop_
_entity_poly.entity_id
_entity_poly.type
_entity_poly.pdbx_seq_one_letter_code
_entity_poly.pdbx_strand_id
1 'polypeptide(L)'
;MFEKLKSGFKGLVTKVTTAELKAENINPILSDFKMSLAENDVAFPVADRICDELEKRLVGVQVKRLEDRKKLIEENLRQVLLEVMLTKNKVEFLKKIEEKRDTGEPFVLLFVG
;
A
#
# COMPACT_ATOMS: atom_id res chain seq x y z
N MET A 1 -1.79 10.44 -14.44
CA MET A 1 -1.43 9.01 -14.26
C MET A 1 -1.93 8.57 -12.89
N PHE A 2 -2.53 7.38 -12.76
CA PHE A 2 -3.14 6.83 -11.53
C PHE A 2 -4.41 7.54 -11.00
N GLU A 3 -5.16 8.26 -11.84
CA GLU A 3 -6.33 9.03 -11.35
C GLU A 3 -7.43 8.14 -10.77
N LYS A 4 -7.73 7.00 -11.41
CA LYS A 4 -8.71 6.03 -10.91
C LYS A 4 -8.28 5.39 -9.57
N LEU A 5 -7.00 5.08 -9.41
CA LEU A 5 -6.45 4.55 -8.17
C LEU A 5 -6.51 5.61 -7.04
N LYS A 6 -6.13 6.86 -7.35
CA LYS A 6 -6.26 7.99 -6.41
C LYS A 6 -7.72 8.22 -6.01
N SER A 7 -8.68 8.10 -6.93
CA SER A 7 -10.10 8.21 -6.59
C SER A 7 -10.56 7.07 -5.69
N GLY A 8 -10.09 5.84 -5.90
CA GLY A 8 -10.36 4.70 -5.01
C GLY A 8 -9.86 4.95 -3.59
N PHE A 9 -8.62 5.45 -3.44
CA PHE A 9 -8.05 5.82 -2.14
C PHE A 9 -8.84 6.92 -1.44
N LYS A 10 -9.20 8.00 -2.16
CA LYS A 10 -10.03 9.08 -1.60
C LYS A 10 -11.42 8.59 -1.20
N GLY A 11 -12.01 7.69 -1.99
CA GLY A 11 -13.30 7.05 -1.70
C GLY A 11 -13.24 6.24 -0.42
N LEU A 12 -12.22 5.40 -0.25
CA LEU A 12 -11.97 4.65 0.99
C LEU A 12 -11.86 5.60 2.19
N VAL A 13 -10.97 6.59 2.13
CA VAL A 13 -10.74 7.53 3.23
C VAL A 13 -12.04 8.22 3.64
N THR A 14 -12.83 8.66 2.66
CA THR A 14 -14.12 9.34 2.91
C THR A 14 -15.11 8.41 3.60
N LYS A 15 -15.29 7.17 3.10
CA LYS A 15 -16.21 6.17 3.68
C LYS A 15 -15.80 5.77 5.11
N VAL A 16 -14.51 5.56 5.35
CA VAL A 16 -13.99 5.18 6.68
C VAL A 16 -14.09 6.32 7.67
N THR A 17 -13.93 7.58 7.23
CA THR A 17 -14.03 8.77 8.11
C THR A 17 -15.44 8.95 8.68
N THR A 18 -16.48 8.53 7.95
CA THR A 18 -17.89 8.68 8.37
C THR A 18 -18.45 7.44 9.08
N ALA A 19 -17.88 6.25 8.87
CA ALA A 19 -18.30 5.00 9.54
C ALA A 19 -17.86 4.96 11.02
N GLU A 20 -18.35 4.03 11.84
CA GLU A 20 -17.67 3.69 13.11
C GLU A 20 -16.55 2.69 12.84
N LEU A 21 -15.43 2.76 13.57
CA LEU A 21 -14.28 1.84 13.43
C LEU A 21 -14.53 0.45 14.05
N LYS A 22 -15.65 -0.18 13.68
CA LYS A 22 -16.04 -1.55 14.04
C LYS A 22 -15.90 -2.45 12.82
N ALA A 23 -15.54 -3.71 13.04
CA ALA A 23 -15.35 -4.71 11.96
C ALA A 23 -16.56 -4.76 11.02
N GLU A 24 -17.77 -4.81 11.57
CA GLU A 24 -19.04 -4.87 10.82
C GLU A 24 -19.22 -3.70 9.83
N ASN A 25 -18.70 -2.52 10.17
CA ASN A 25 -18.80 -1.31 9.34
C ASN A 25 -17.62 -1.17 8.37
N ILE A 26 -16.42 -1.61 8.78
CA ILE A 26 -15.20 -1.48 8.01
C ILE A 26 -15.09 -2.54 6.92
N ASN A 27 -15.52 -3.77 7.19
CA ASN A 27 -15.33 -4.90 6.29
C ASN A 27 -16.06 -4.74 4.95
N PRO A 28 -17.32 -4.25 4.91
CA PRO A 28 -17.98 -3.93 3.63
C PRO A 28 -17.22 -2.85 2.84
N ILE A 29 -16.71 -1.82 3.51
CA ILE A 29 -15.95 -0.73 2.87
C ILE A 29 -14.64 -1.26 2.29
N LEU A 30 -13.94 -2.14 3.01
CA LEU A 30 -12.71 -2.77 2.54
C LEU A 30 -12.96 -3.78 1.41
N SER A 31 -14.10 -4.48 1.41
CA SER A 31 -14.50 -5.36 0.32
C SER A 31 -14.71 -4.59 -0.99
N ASP A 32 -15.43 -3.47 -0.94
CA ASP A 32 -15.58 -2.56 -2.09
C ASP A 32 -14.21 -2.05 -2.57
N PHE A 33 -13.35 -1.68 -1.62
CA PHE A 33 -12.02 -1.17 -1.91
C PHE A 33 -11.13 -2.23 -2.56
N LYS A 34 -11.20 -3.49 -2.12
CA LYS A 34 -10.50 -4.63 -2.72
C LYS A 34 -10.86 -4.80 -4.19
N MET A 35 -12.16 -4.73 -4.52
CA MET A 35 -12.62 -4.77 -5.91
C MET A 35 -12.10 -3.56 -6.70
N SER A 36 -12.18 -2.36 -6.12
CA SER A 36 -11.65 -1.15 -6.76
C SER A 36 -10.15 -1.26 -7.06
N LEU A 37 -9.35 -1.85 -6.17
CA LEU A 37 -7.92 -2.10 -6.44
C LEU A 37 -7.73 -3.07 -7.61
N ALA A 38 -8.46 -4.18 -7.64
CA ALA A 38 -8.38 -5.17 -8.71
C ALA A 38 -8.78 -4.60 -10.07
N GLU A 39 -9.82 -3.77 -10.13
CA GLU A 39 -10.24 -3.02 -11.33
C GLU A 39 -9.19 -2.01 -11.82
N ASN A 40 -8.22 -1.66 -10.97
CA ASN A 40 -7.14 -0.73 -11.25
C ASN A 40 -5.78 -1.45 -11.41
N ASP A 41 -5.81 -2.69 -11.91
CA ASP A 41 -4.63 -3.50 -12.23
C ASP A 41 -3.72 -3.81 -11.03
N VAL A 42 -4.26 -3.76 -9.81
CA VAL A 42 -3.56 -4.29 -8.63
C VAL A 42 -3.83 -5.79 -8.55
N ALA A 43 -2.77 -6.59 -8.55
CA ALA A 43 -2.89 -8.04 -8.43
C ALA A 43 -3.74 -8.42 -7.21
N PHE A 44 -4.68 -9.36 -7.38
CA PHE A 44 -5.63 -9.72 -6.33
C PHE A 44 -4.98 -10.05 -4.97
N PRO A 45 -3.89 -10.84 -4.89
CA PRO A 45 -3.21 -11.10 -3.61
C PRO A 45 -2.61 -9.84 -2.95
N VAL A 46 -2.25 -8.84 -3.76
CA VAL A 46 -1.75 -7.56 -3.27
C VAL A 46 -2.91 -6.72 -2.73
N ALA A 47 -4.04 -6.67 -3.45
CA ALA A 47 -5.25 -5.99 -3.00
C ALA A 47 -5.78 -6.59 -1.69
N ASP A 48 -5.77 -7.91 -1.58
CA ASP A 48 -6.14 -8.68 -0.39
C ASP A 48 -5.28 -8.27 0.81
N ARG A 49 -3.96 -8.34 0.65
CA ARG A 49 -2.99 -7.94 1.68
C ARG A 49 -3.15 -6.48 2.13
N ILE A 50 -3.43 -5.56 1.22
CA ILE A 50 -3.68 -4.15 1.56
C ILE A 50 -4.91 -4.03 2.46
N CYS A 51 -6.00 -4.72 2.12
CA CYS A 51 -7.25 -4.65 2.88
C CYS A 51 -7.09 -5.29 4.26
N ASP A 52 -6.44 -6.45 4.35
CA ASP A 52 -6.23 -7.15 5.63
C ASP A 52 -5.38 -6.32 6.60
N GLU A 53 -4.34 -5.65 6.11
CA GLU A 53 -3.51 -4.78 6.94
C GLU A 53 -4.24 -3.50 7.36
N LEU A 54 -5.11 -2.97 6.50
CA LEU A 54 -5.98 -1.84 6.86
C LEU A 54 -7.01 -2.22 7.92
N GLU A 55 -7.64 -3.39 7.81
CA GLU A 55 -8.60 -3.89 8.80
C GLU A 55 -7.95 -3.94 10.19
N LYS A 56 -6.79 -4.58 10.30
CA LYS A 56 -6.02 -4.68 11.56
C LYS A 56 -5.68 -3.33 12.19
N ARG A 57 -5.40 -2.32 11.37
CA ARG A 57 -4.99 -0.98 11.83
C ARG A 57 -6.15 -0.06 12.13
N LEU A 58 -7.32 -0.30 11.54
CA LEU A 58 -8.46 0.60 11.66
C LEU A 58 -9.51 0.08 12.64
N VAL A 59 -9.75 -1.22 12.71
CA VAL A 59 -10.75 -1.81 13.60
C VAL A 59 -10.34 -1.66 15.06
N GLY A 60 -11.24 -1.14 15.89
CA GLY A 60 -11.03 -0.99 17.33
C GLY A 60 -10.18 0.23 17.73
N VAL A 61 -9.68 1.01 16.77
CA VAL A 61 -8.97 2.26 17.07
C VAL A 61 -9.95 3.30 17.60
N GLN A 62 -9.65 3.83 18.78
CA GLN A 62 -10.38 4.97 19.34
C GLN A 62 -9.73 6.26 18.90
N VAL A 63 -10.44 7.05 18.11
CA VAL A 63 -9.97 8.37 17.67
C VAL A 63 -10.36 9.42 18.70
N LYS A 64 -9.42 10.24 19.15
CA LYS A 64 -9.74 11.32 20.10
C LYS A 64 -10.62 12.37 19.41
N ARG A 65 -11.52 13.01 20.17
CA ARG A 65 -12.46 14.02 19.62
C ARG A 65 -11.79 15.19 18.89
N LEU A 66 -10.56 15.52 19.24
CA LEU A 66 -9.78 16.63 18.67
C LEU A 66 -8.80 16.18 17.57
N GLU A 67 -8.72 14.89 17.30
CA GLU A 67 -7.76 14.31 16.35
C GLU A 67 -8.36 14.27 14.96
N ASP A 68 -7.55 14.61 13.95
CA ASP A 68 -7.97 14.57 12.55
C ASP A 68 -8.06 13.11 12.09
N ARG A 69 -9.27 12.57 12.18
CA ARG A 69 -9.61 11.21 11.77
C ARG A 69 -9.21 10.93 10.31
N LYS A 70 -9.38 11.90 9.42
CA LYS A 70 -9.05 11.74 8.00
C LYS A 70 -7.55 11.54 7.86
N LYS A 71 -6.76 12.39 8.51
CA LYS A 71 -5.29 12.30 8.51
C LYS A 71 -4.81 10.96 9.06
N LEU A 72 -5.39 10.48 10.15
CA LEU A 72 -5.08 9.16 10.72
C LEU A 72 -5.29 8.03 9.70
N ILE A 73 -6.41 8.03 8.97
CA ILE A 73 -6.71 7.00 7.97
C ILE A 73 -5.76 7.11 6.77
N GLU A 74 -5.49 8.33 6.28
CA GLU A 74 -4.55 8.58 5.20
C GLU A 74 -3.12 8.10 5.55
N GLU A 75 -2.68 8.35 6.78
CA GLU A 75 -1.39 7.88 7.28
C GLU A 75 -1.32 6.35 7.32
N ASN A 76 -2.36 5.69 7.85
CA ASN A 76 -2.43 4.22 7.87
C ASN A 76 -2.40 3.62 6.46
N LEU A 77 -3.20 4.16 5.53
CA LEU A 77 -3.20 3.74 4.13
C LEU A 77 -1.83 3.92 3.50
N ARG A 78 -1.18 5.06 3.71
CA ARG A 78 0.17 5.32 3.21
C ARG A 78 1.18 4.30 3.72
N GLN A 79 1.14 3.95 5.01
CA GLN A 79 2.06 2.96 5.58
C GLN A 79 1.86 1.58 4.98
N VAL A 80 0.60 1.12 4.85
CA VAL A 80 0.29 -0.18 4.23
C VAL A 80 0.81 -0.23 2.78
N LEU A 81 0.61 0.84 2.00
CA LEU A 81 1.13 0.91 0.63
C LEU A 81 2.66 0.85 0.59
N LEU A 82 3.35 1.57 1.49
CA LEU A 82 4.81 1.51 1.57
C LEU A 82 5.33 0.11 1.92
N GLU A 83 4.67 -0.60 2.83
CA GLU A 83 5.06 -1.97 3.20
C GLU A 83 4.87 -2.99 2.06
N VAL A 84 3.90 -2.74 1.19
CA VAL A 84 3.68 -3.55 -0.02
C VAL A 84 4.73 -3.24 -1.10
N MET A 85 5.12 -1.97 -1.25
CA MET A 85 6.03 -1.54 -2.32
C MET A 85 7.51 -1.69 -1.97
N LEU A 86 7.88 -1.60 -0.69
CA LEU A 86 9.26 -1.68 -0.25
C LEU A 86 9.69 -3.14 -0.06
N THR A 87 10.74 -3.53 -0.77
CA THR A 87 11.37 -4.84 -0.59
C THR A 87 12.52 -4.75 0.42
N LYS A 88 12.83 -5.86 1.11
CA LYS A 88 13.97 -5.94 2.04
C LYS A 88 15.31 -5.86 1.30
N ASN A 89 15.33 -6.19 0.01
CA ASN A 89 16.54 -6.29 -0.80
C ASN A 89 16.74 -5.01 -1.60
N LYS A 90 17.53 -4.09 -1.03
CA LYS A 90 18.05 -2.96 -1.80
C LYS A 90 19.22 -3.41 -2.65
N VAL A 91 19.18 -3.08 -3.94
CA VAL A 91 20.27 -3.37 -4.86
C VAL A 91 21.10 -2.09 -5.01
N GLU A 92 22.30 -2.08 -4.43
CA GLU A 92 23.30 -1.04 -4.66
C GLU A 92 23.96 -1.28 -6.01
N PHE A 93 23.33 -0.78 -7.07
CA PHE A 93 23.70 -1.07 -8.44
C PHE A 93 25.15 -0.67 -8.77
N LEU A 94 25.55 0.55 -8.37
CA LEU A 94 26.90 1.06 -8.63
C LEU A 94 27.98 0.26 -7.89
N LYS A 95 27.72 -0.12 -6.64
CA LYS A 95 28.63 -0.94 -5.84
C LYS A 95 28.90 -2.29 -6.50
N LYS A 96 27.85 -2.94 -7.00
CA LYS A 96 27.96 -4.23 -7.71
C LYS A 96 28.78 -4.14 -9.01
N ILE A 97 28.71 -2.99 -9.71
CA ILE A 97 29.55 -2.74 -10.90
C ILE A 97 31.01 -2.59 -10.49
N GLU A 98 31.26 -1.84 -9.42
CA GLU A 98 32.60 -1.59 -8.90
C GLU A 98 33.28 -2.89 -8.44
N GLU A 99 32.56 -3.75 -7.73
CA GLU A 99 33.01 -5.10 -7.34
C GLU A 99 33.45 -5.95 -8.53
N LYS A 100 32.73 -5.89 -9.68
CA LYS A 100 33.11 -6.62 -10.90
C LYS A 100 34.32 -6.00 -11.61
N ARG A 101 34.45 -4.68 -11.58
CA ARG A 101 35.61 -3.96 -12.13
C ARG A 101 36.89 -4.38 -11.41
N ASP A 102 36.85 -4.50 -10.09
CA ASP A 102 38.00 -4.87 -9.26
C ASP A 102 38.48 -6.31 -9.53
N THR A 103 37.58 -7.21 -9.96
CA THR A 103 37.93 -8.57 -10.39
C THR A 103 38.29 -8.67 -11.87
N GLY A 104 38.29 -7.55 -12.62
CA GLY A 104 38.56 -7.54 -14.06
C GLY A 104 37.48 -8.20 -14.91
N GLU A 105 36.26 -8.38 -14.37
CA GLU A 105 35.16 -9.05 -15.05
C GLU A 105 34.10 -8.02 -15.52
N PRO A 106 33.41 -8.26 -16.65
CA PRO A 106 32.30 -7.41 -17.07
C PRO A 106 31.07 -7.59 -16.17
N PHE A 107 30.34 -6.50 -15.93
CA PHE A 107 29.03 -6.55 -15.26
C PHE A 107 27.93 -6.83 -16.31
N VAL A 108 27.34 -8.03 -16.28
CA VAL A 108 26.35 -8.47 -17.26
C VAL A 108 24.93 -8.22 -16.74
N LEU A 109 24.10 -7.48 -17.51
CA LEU A 109 22.67 -7.33 -17.27
C LEU A 109 21.87 -8.07 -18.33
N LEU A 110 20.93 -8.91 -17.90
CA LEU A 110 19.92 -9.51 -18.75
C LEU A 110 18.59 -8.78 -18.55
N PHE A 111 18.03 -8.26 -19.64
CA PHE A 111 16.68 -7.69 -19.66
C PHE A 111 15.71 -8.75 -20.19
N VAL A 112 14.65 -9.00 -19.44
CA VAL A 112 13.53 -9.86 -19.83
C VAL A 112 12.25 -9.04 -19.80
N GLY A 113 11.28 -9.38 -20.67
CA GLY A 113 10.00 -8.69 -20.81
C GLY A 113 8.89 -9.66 -21.14
#